data_AF-A0AAP0S1P0-F1
#
_entry.id   AF-A0AAP0S1P0-F1
#
_cell.length_a   1.000
_cell.length_b   1.000
_cell.length_c   1.000
_cell.angle_alpha   90.00
_cell.angle_beta   90.00
_cell.angle_gamma   90.00
#
_symmetry.space_group_name_H-M   'P 1'
#
loop_
_entity.id
_entity.type
_entity.pdbx_description
1 polymer ?
#
loop_
_entity_poly.entity_id
_entity_poly.type
_entity_poly.pdbx_seq_one_letter_code
_entity_poly.pdbx_strand_id
1 'polypeptide(L)'
;MAGGEEVSNKQVILKDYVSGFPKETDLELRTETIALKVPQGSNAILVKNLYLSCDPYMRLRMHKIEDESSVFTSYTPASDKSI
;
A
#
# COMPACT_ATOMS: atom_id res chain seq x y z
N MET A 1 -10.09 25.32 -14.76
CA MET A 1 -9.68 24.52 -13.58
C MET A 1 -10.46 23.20 -13.61
N ALA A 2 -9.93 22.15 -14.24
CA ALA A 2 -10.58 20.84 -14.25
C ALA A 2 -10.17 20.09 -12.97
N GLY A 3 -11.05 20.11 -11.97
CA GLY A 3 -10.99 19.15 -10.87
C GLY A 3 -11.26 17.77 -11.43
N GLY A 4 -10.36 16.82 -11.21
CA GLY A 4 -10.58 15.43 -11.63
C GLY A 4 -11.76 14.84 -10.87
N GLU A 5 -12.48 13.91 -11.49
CA GLU A 5 -13.51 13.14 -10.80
C GLU A 5 -12.92 12.47 -9.56
N GLU A 6 -13.54 12.68 -8.39
CA GLU A 6 -13.16 11.99 -7.17
C GLU A 6 -14.03 10.74 -6.97
N VAL A 7 -13.38 9.61 -6.71
CA VAL A 7 -14.05 8.33 -6.49
C VAL A 7 -13.61 7.69 -5.19
N SER A 8 -14.42 6.78 -4.64
CA SER A 8 -14.05 5.98 -3.49
C SER A 8 -12.94 4.98 -3.85
N ASN A 9 -11.93 4.87 -2.99
CA ASN A 9 -10.79 3.97 -3.10
C ASN A 9 -10.65 3.15 -1.82
N LYS A 10 -10.97 1.85 -1.88
CA LYS A 10 -10.80 0.94 -0.75
C LYS A 10 -9.38 0.39 -0.71
N GLN A 11 -8.80 0.36 0.48
CA GLN A 11 -7.41 -0.03 0.71
C GLN A 11 -7.31 -1.06 1.83
N VAL A 12 -6.32 -1.95 1.72
CA VAL A 12 -5.89 -2.86 2.79
C VAL A 12 -4.53 -2.36 3.27
N ILE A 13 -4.46 -1.91 4.52
CA ILE A 13 -3.27 -1.25 5.09
C ILE A 13 -2.63 -2.14 6.14
N LEU A 14 -1.31 -2.27 6.11
CA LEU A 14 -0.54 -2.85 7.22
C LEU A 14 -0.48 -1.85 8.36
N LYS A 15 -1.03 -2.17 9.53
CA LYS A 15 -1.12 -1.21 10.66
C LYS A 15 0.22 -0.96 11.34
N ASP A 16 0.96 -2.04 11.59
CA ASP A 16 2.29 -2.02 12.21
C ASP A 16 3.10 -3.21 11.70
N TYR A 17 4.40 -3.24 11.98
CA TYR A 17 5.22 -4.41 11.71
C TYR A 17 4.72 -5.62 12.48
N VAL A 18 4.64 -6.75 11.78
CA VAL A 18 4.19 -8.01 12.37
C VAL A 18 5.34 -8.64 13.17
N SER A 19 5.03 -9.20 14.34
CA SER A 19 5.90 -10.13 15.04
C SER A 19 5.28 -11.54 15.02
N GLY A 20 6.07 -12.55 14.63
CA GLY A 20 5.57 -13.94 14.53
C GLY A 20 4.74 -14.22 13.27
N PHE A 21 3.55 -14.81 13.43
CA PHE A 21 2.66 -15.13 12.31
C PHE A 21 1.62 -14.02 12.09
N PRO A 22 1.41 -13.58 10.83
CA PRO A 22 0.44 -12.54 10.53
C PRO A 22 -0.99 -12.98 10.84
N LYS A 23 -1.80 -12.05 11.31
CA LYS A 23 -3.22 -12.19 11.61
C LYS A 23 -4.02 -11.19 10.79
N GLU A 24 -5.30 -11.46 10.57
CA GLU A 24 -6.19 -10.51 9.91
C GLU A 24 -6.21 -9.15 10.60
N THR A 25 -6.11 -9.14 11.93
CA THR A 25 -6.05 -7.93 12.76
C THR A 25 -4.78 -7.12 12.58
N ASP A 26 -3.77 -7.58 11.84
CA ASP A 26 -2.57 -6.78 11.52
C ASP A 26 -2.83 -5.87 10.30
N LEU A 27 -3.91 -6.15 9.56
CA LEU A 27 -4.37 -5.38 8.42
C LEU A 27 -5.62 -4.56 8.79
N GLU A 28 -5.82 -3.46 8.09
CA GLU A 28 -6.99 -2.59 8.23
C GLU A 28 -7.63 -2.32 6.86
N LEU A 29 -8.96 -2.38 6.81
CA LEU A 29 -9.73 -1.92 5.67
C LEU A 29 -10.06 -0.44 5.85
N ARG A 30 -9.50 0.38 4.96
CA ARG A 30 -9.72 1.83 4.93
C ARG A 30 -10.41 2.22 3.62
N THR A 31 -11.30 3.21 3.67
CA THR A 31 -11.93 3.75 2.46
C THR A 31 -11.60 5.23 2.35
N GLU A 32 -10.88 5.60 1.31
CA GLU A 32 -10.48 6.97 1.00
C GLU A 32 -11.14 7.47 -0.29
N THR A 33 -10.88 8.72 -0.65
CA THR A 33 -11.16 9.26 -1.99
C THR A 33 -9.87 9.43 -2.78
N ILE A 34 -9.95 9.24 -4.09
CA ILE A 34 -8.86 9.51 -5.04
C ILE A 34 -9.38 10.32 -6.21
N ALA A 35 -8.63 11.32 -6.64
CA ALA A 35 -8.91 12.03 -7.88
C ALA A 35 -8.40 11.23 -9.08
N LEU A 36 -9.22 11.07 -10.12
CA LEU A 36 -8.86 10.36 -11.35
C LEU A 36 -7.94 11.19 -12.26
N LYS A 37 -6.83 11.68 -11.70
CA LYS A 37 -5.88 12.56 -12.37
C LYS A 37 -4.49 12.37 -11.76
N VAL A 38 -3.48 12.28 -12.62
CA VAL A 38 -2.07 12.23 -12.18
C VAL A 38 -1.55 13.63 -11.82
N PRO A 39 -0.59 13.76 -10.88
CA PRO A 39 0.04 15.04 -10.57
C PRO A 39 0.67 15.69 -11.80
N GLN A 40 0.47 16.99 -11.97
CA GLN A 40 1.02 17.72 -13.12
C GLN A 40 2.55 17.70 -13.10
N GLY A 41 3.17 17.40 -14.25
CA GLY A 41 4.63 17.30 -14.37
C GLY A 41 5.21 15.98 -13.87
N SER A 42 4.38 15.03 -13.43
CA SER A 42 4.83 13.67 -13.11
C SER A 42 4.82 12.76 -14.33
N ASN A 43 5.68 11.74 -14.33
CA ASN A 43 5.61 10.60 -15.26
C ASN A 43 4.78 9.45 -14.64
N ALA A 44 3.77 9.76 -13.82
CA ALA A 44 2.98 8.77 -13.12
C ALA A 44 1.88 8.16 -14.00
N ILE A 45 1.46 6.94 -13.68
CA ILE A 45 0.30 6.27 -14.27
C ILE A 45 -0.68 5.99 -13.14
N LEU A 46 -1.92 6.45 -13.30
CA LEU A 46 -3.02 6.06 -12.42
C LEU A 46 -3.65 4.77 -12.96
N VAL A 47 -3.77 3.76 -12.10
CA VAL A 47 -4.30 2.44 -12.47
C VAL A 47 -5.54 2.09 -11.66
N LYS A 48 -6.40 1.27 -12.25
CA LYS A 48 -7.46 0.54 -11.54
C LYS A 48 -6.99 -0.89 -11.35
N ASN A 49 -6.66 -1.26 -10.12
CA ASN A 49 -6.21 -2.61 -9.80
C ASN A 49 -7.37 -3.61 -10.00
N LEU A 50 -7.15 -4.64 -10.83
CA LEU A 50 -8.16 -5.64 -11.17
C LEU A 50 -7.97 -6.94 -10.38
N TYR A 51 -6.72 -7.34 -10.16
CA TYR A 51 -6.33 -8.56 -9.47
C TYR A 51 -5.09 -8.31 -8.61
N LEU A 52 -4.95 -9.07 -7.53
CA LEU A 52 -3.80 -9.04 -6.63
C LEU A 52 -3.32 -10.48 -6.41
N SER A 53 -2.01 -10.70 -6.37
CA SER A 53 -1.42 -11.97 -5.95
C SER A 53 -1.24 -12.03 -4.44
N CYS A 54 -1.22 -13.24 -3.90
CA CYS A 54 -0.86 -13.51 -2.51
C CYS A 54 0.35 -14.44 -2.50
N ASP A 55 1.54 -13.87 -2.58
CA ASP A 55 2.78 -14.63 -2.69
C ASP A 55 3.43 -14.84 -1.31
N PRO A 56 3.98 -16.03 -1.00
CA PRO A 56 4.52 -16.32 0.33
C PRO A 56 5.59 -15.34 0.83
N TYR A 57 6.37 -14.74 -0.08
CA TYR A 57 7.42 -13.78 0.28
C TYR A 57 6.87 -12.49 0.90
N MET A 58 5.60 -12.13 0.63
CA MET A 58 4.98 -10.91 1.16
C MET A 58 5.00 -10.91 2.69
N ARG A 59 4.87 -12.09 3.32
CA ARG A 59 4.99 -12.24 4.78
C ARG A 59 6.32 -11.72 5.31
N LEU A 60 7.43 -11.99 4.61
CA LEU A 60 8.77 -11.58 5.05
C LEU A 60 8.90 -10.05 5.11
N ARG A 61 8.18 -9.34 4.24
CA ARG A 61 8.18 -7.88 4.16
C ARG A 61 7.26 -7.22 5.18
N MET A 62 6.41 -7.97 5.89
CA MET A 62 5.58 -7.44 6.97
C MET A 62 6.36 -7.28 8.28
N HIS A 63 7.54 -7.88 8.40
CA HIS A 63 8.43 -7.71 9.54
C HIS A 63 9.28 -6.45 9.38
N LYS A 64 9.73 -5.88 10.50
CA LYS A 64 10.78 -4.87 10.48
C LYS A 64 12.13 -5.55 10.20
N ILE A 65 12.64 -5.37 8.99
CA ILE A 65 13.95 -5.86 8.58
C ILE A 65 14.98 -4.81 9.00
N GLU A 66 15.93 -5.22 9.85
CA GLU A 66 17.04 -4.37 10.34
C GLU A 66 18.38 -4.75 9.71
N ASP A 67 18.44 -5.86 8.97
CA ASP A 67 19.62 -6.34 8.29
C ASP A 67 19.73 -5.72 6.89
N GLU A 68 20.71 -4.83 6.72
CA GLU A 68 21.03 -4.16 5.45
C GLU A 68 21.49 -5.13 4.35
N SER A 69 21.85 -6.38 4.69
CA SER A 69 22.19 -7.43 3.72
C SER A 69 20.99 -8.24 3.23
N SER A 70 19.80 -7.98 3.77
CA SER A 70 18.56 -8.65 3.38
C SER A 70 18.21 -8.37 1.91
N VAL A 71 17.81 -9.42 1.20
CA VAL A 71 17.29 -9.31 -0.18
C VAL A 71 15.92 -8.60 -0.20
N PHE A 72 15.21 -8.58 0.92
CA PHE A 72 13.90 -7.96 1.05
C PHE A 72 13.95 -6.66 1.83
N THR A 73 13.13 -5.70 1.41
CA THR A 73 12.80 -4.49 2.19
C THR A 73 11.43 -4.61 2.82
N SER A 74 11.28 -4.05 4.02
CA SER A 74 10.01 -4.01 4.74
C SER A 74 8.97 -3.18 3.99
N TYR A 75 7.70 -3.54 4.13
CA TYR A 75 6.60 -2.61 3.83
C TYR A 75 6.58 -1.49 4.86
N THR A 76 6.17 -0.29 4.45
CA THR A 76 5.96 0.83 5.36
C THR A 76 4.58 0.71 6.02
N PRO A 77 4.49 0.45 7.34
CA PRO A 77 3.22 0.39 8.04
C PRO A 77 2.57 1.77 8.10
N ALA A 78 1.25 1.79 8.26
CA ALA A 78 0.43 3.00 8.32
C ALA A 78 0.75 4.01 7.20
N SER A 79 1.16 3.51 6.03
CA SER A 79 1.53 4.37 4.90
C SER A 79 0.33 5.21 4.50
N ASP A 80 0.44 6.52 4.74
CA ASP A 80 -0.57 7.50 4.39
C ASP A 80 -0.21 8.21 3.08
N LYS A 81 -1.26 8.60 2.36
CA LYS A 81 -1.33 9.21 1.01
C LYS A 81 0.00 9.42 0.27
N SER A 82 0.42 8.42 -0.52
CA SER A 82 1.19 8.69 -1.73
C SER A 82 0.24 8.77 -2.92
N ILE A 83 0.14 9.97 -3.50
CA ILE A 83 -0.58 10.39 -4.71
C ILE A 83 -2.01 10.88 -4.47
#